data_AF-A0A929VQC9-F1
#
_entry.id   AF-A0A929VQC9-F1
#
_cell.length_a   1.000
_cell.length_b   1.000
_cell.length_c   1.000
_cell.angle_alpha   90.00
_cell.angle_beta   90.00
_cell.angle_gamma   90.00
#
_symmetry.space_group_name_H-M   'P 1'
#
loop_
_entity.id
_entity.type
_entity.pdbx_description
1 polymer ?
#
loop_
_entity_poly.entity_id
_entity_poly.type
_entity_poly.pdbx_seq_one_letter_code
_entity_poly.pdbx_strand_id
1 'polypeptide(L)'
;MKRFIFTFPVLLLASFIVAGCSKSEEQKNLDKANALLDKKGLPHIEKLDSVKDFLDAHGVSIMLYENLSKIDSINYTVKDRKYTKEEEREVSDLGNDATLFLAMYKELCKMNLEKDERPRFVGYKAKIDKDERGFPVDLYFEKDLSAVQVIKWWKLRAKE
;
A
#
# COMPACT_ATOMS: atom_id res chain seq x y z
N MET A 1 16.13 -40.38 -57.54
CA MET A 1 15.50 -39.30 -56.74
C MET A 1 14.48 -39.89 -55.79
N LYS A 2 14.69 -39.78 -54.47
CA LYS A 2 13.63 -39.52 -53.47
C LYS A 2 14.32 -39.31 -52.12
N ARG A 3 14.15 -38.08 -51.65
CA ARG A 3 14.84 -37.44 -50.53
C ARG A 3 13.83 -37.31 -49.38
N PHE A 4 14.32 -37.53 -48.17
CA PHE A 4 13.83 -37.04 -46.87
C PHE A 4 12.36 -37.35 -46.50
N ILE A 5 12.16 -38.48 -45.82
CA ILE A 5 11.14 -38.62 -44.78
C ILE A 5 11.88 -38.37 -43.45
N PHE A 6 11.30 -37.65 -42.50
CA PHE A 6 11.71 -37.43 -41.09
C PHE A 6 11.82 -35.96 -40.61
N THR A 7 10.92 -35.07 -41.04
CA THR A 7 10.88 -33.70 -40.44
C THR A 7 9.52 -33.30 -39.85
N PHE A 8 8.55 -34.21 -39.75
CA PHE A 8 7.18 -33.81 -39.40
C PHE A 8 6.68 -33.96 -37.94
N PRO A 9 7.32 -34.68 -36.98
CA PRO A 9 6.75 -34.73 -35.63
C PRO A 9 7.31 -33.68 -34.65
N VAL A 10 8.44 -33.02 -34.96
CA VAL A 10 9.11 -32.10 -34.02
C VAL A 10 8.48 -30.69 -34.01
N LEU A 11 7.88 -30.26 -35.13
CA LEU A 11 7.24 -28.95 -35.23
C LEU A 11 5.90 -28.86 -34.48
N LEU A 12 5.24 -30.00 -34.20
CA LEU A 12 3.97 -30.05 -33.46
C LEU A 12 4.14 -30.06 -31.93
N LEU A 13 5.32 -30.44 -31.42
CA LEU A 13 5.61 -30.41 -29.99
C LEU A 13 6.06 -29.02 -29.50
N ALA A 14 6.62 -28.18 -30.38
CA ALA A 14 7.03 -26.83 -30.04
C ALA A 14 5.87 -25.83 -30.00
N SER A 15 4.74 -26.09 -30.67
CA SER A 15 3.58 -25.19 -30.69
C SER A 15 2.76 -25.19 -29.39
N PHE A 16 2.94 -26.18 -28.51
CA PHE A 16 2.26 -26.24 -27.21
C PHE A 16 3.05 -25.63 -26.05
N ILE A 17 4.34 -25.30 -26.24
CA ILE A 17 5.17 -24.69 -25.19
C ILE A 17 4.96 -23.16 -25.12
N VAL A 18 4.42 -22.55 -26.17
CA VAL A 18 4.20 -21.09 -26.27
C VAL A 18 2.76 -20.68 -25.94
N ALA A 19 1.91 -21.63 -25.53
CA ALA A 19 0.57 -21.35 -25.00
C ALA A 19 0.61 -21.02 -23.50
N GLY A 20 1.21 -19.86 -23.19
CA GLY A 20 0.77 -18.98 -22.10
C GLY A 20 0.85 -19.48 -20.66
N CYS A 21 2.04 -19.49 -20.07
CA CYS A 21 2.17 -19.07 -18.66
C CYS A 21 1.89 -17.56 -18.58
N SER A 22 0.67 -17.11 -18.87
CA SER A 22 0.27 -15.75 -18.54
C SER A 22 0.23 -15.68 -17.02
N LYS A 23 1.14 -14.90 -16.42
CA LYS A 23 1.08 -14.57 -15.00
C LYS A 23 -0.34 -14.13 -14.64
N SER A 24 -0.85 -14.58 -13.49
CA SER A 24 -2.13 -14.11 -12.98
C SER A 24 -2.11 -12.58 -12.86
N GLU A 25 -3.28 -11.94 -12.96
CA GLU A 25 -3.37 -10.48 -12.84
C GLU A 25 -2.85 -10.01 -11.48
N GLU A 26 -3.07 -10.80 -10.42
CA GLU A 26 -2.49 -10.59 -9.10
C GLU A 26 -0.96 -10.57 -9.13
N GLN A 27 -0.33 -11.56 -9.78
CA GLN A 27 1.13 -11.61 -9.89
C GLN A 27 1.67 -10.44 -10.73
N LYS A 28 0.98 -10.04 -11.80
CA LYS A 28 1.38 -8.85 -12.59
C LYS A 28 1.31 -7.57 -11.76
N ASN A 29 0.28 -7.42 -10.93
CA ASN A 29 0.14 -6.25 -10.05
C ASN A 29 1.18 -6.27 -8.94
N LEU A 30 1.49 -7.44 -8.37
CA LEU A 30 2.58 -7.59 -7.42
C LEU A 30 3.94 -7.24 -8.03
N ASP A 31 4.23 -7.71 -9.24
CA ASP A 31 5.46 -7.39 -9.96
C ASP A 31 5.57 -5.88 -10.24
N LYS A 32 4.47 -5.23 -10.65
CA LYS A 32 4.43 -3.76 -10.86
C LYS A 32 4.64 -3.00 -9.56
N ALA A 33 4.00 -3.43 -8.48
CA ALA A 33 4.18 -2.82 -7.16
C ALA A 33 5.63 -2.94 -6.69
N ASN A 34 6.23 -4.12 -6.77
CA ASN A 34 7.65 -4.32 -6.41
C ASN A 34 8.59 -3.50 -7.30
N ALA A 35 8.32 -3.39 -8.60
CA ALA A 35 9.11 -2.52 -9.48
C ALA A 35 8.98 -1.02 -9.11
N LEU A 36 7.83 -0.59 -8.58
CA LEU A 36 7.66 0.76 -8.03
C LEU A 36 8.44 0.93 -6.71
N LEU A 37 8.42 -0.09 -5.84
CA LEU A 37 9.16 -0.09 -4.58
C LEU A 37 10.68 -0.02 -4.82
N ASP A 38 11.19 -0.78 -5.79
CA ASP A 38 12.61 -0.74 -6.21
C ASP A 38 13.04 0.66 -6.61
N LYS A 39 12.23 1.35 -7.43
CA LYS A 39 12.50 2.74 -7.84
C LYS A 39 12.56 3.71 -6.67
N LYS A 40 11.88 3.39 -5.57
CA LYS A 40 11.85 4.19 -4.33
C LYS A 40 12.83 3.69 -3.26
N GLY A 41 13.60 2.63 -3.53
CA GLY A 41 14.49 2.01 -2.55
C GLY A 41 13.73 1.41 -1.36
N LEU A 42 12.52 0.89 -1.59
CA LEU A 42 11.68 0.28 -0.56
C LEU A 42 11.73 -1.26 -0.65
N PRO A 43 11.58 -1.97 0.48
CA PRO A 43 11.62 -3.43 0.51
C PRO A 43 10.47 -4.05 -0.29
N HIS A 44 10.74 -5.20 -0.90
CA HIS A 44 9.74 -5.97 -1.64
C HIS A 44 8.63 -6.49 -0.73
N ILE A 45 7.46 -6.66 -1.33
CA ILE A 45 6.28 -7.24 -0.71
C ILE A 45 5.96 -8.59 -1.34
N GLU A 46 5.48 -9.51 -0.51
CA GLU A 46 5.04 -10.84 -0.93
C GLU A 46 3.55 -10.86 -1.31
N LYS A 47 2.79 -9.89 -0.79
CA LYS A 47 1.34 -9.81 -0.96
C LYS A 47 0.88 -8.37 -1.16
N LEU A 48 -0.07 -8.20 -2.05
CA LEU A 48 -0.71 -6.92 -2.37
C LEU A 48 -2.22 -7.08 -2.22
N ASP A 49 -2.81 -6.45 -1.20
CA ASP A 49 -4.23 -6.56 -0.88
C ASP A 49 -5.03 -5.43 -1.55
N SER A 50 -6.18 -5.74 -2.13
CA SER A 50 -7.08 -4.70 -2.66
C SER A 50 -7.78 -3.95 -1.52
N VAL A 51 -7.86 -2.62 -1.61
CA VAL A 51 -8.59 -1.77 -0.66
C VAL A 51 -9.93 -1.37 -1.27
N LYS A 52 -11.01 -1.52 -0.49
CA LYS A 52 -12.34 -1.01 -0.83
C LYS A 52 -12.74 0.08 0.15
N ASP A 53 -13.07 1.24 -0.37
CA ASP A 53 -13.45 2.42 0.43
C ASP A 53 -14.28 3.40 -0.42
N PHE A 54 -14.75 4.48 0.18
CA PHE A 54 -15.24 5.65 -0.54
C PHE A 54 -14.05 6.52 -0.96
N LEU A 55 -14.00 6.97 -2.22
CA LEU A 55 -12.82 7.62 -2.79
C LEU A 55 -12.42 8.89 -2.03
N ASP A 56 -13.41 9.69 -1.66
CA ASP A 56 -13.26 10.92 -0.87
C ASP A 56 -12.81 10.61 0.58
N ALA A 57 -13.42 9.62 1.22
CA ALA A 57 -13.05 9.20 2.57
C ALA A 57 -11.62 8.61 2.62
N HIS A 58 -11.25 7.83 1.60
CA HIS A 58 -9.95 7.16 1.55
C HIS A 58 -8.77 8.14 1.64
N GLY A 59 -8.81 9.23 0.86
CA GLY A 59 -7.76 10.25 0.89
C GLY A 59 -7.62 10.89 2.28
N VAL A 60 -8.74 11.15 2.95
CA VAL A 60 -8.75 11.67 4.33
C VAL A 60 -8.16 10.67 5.32
N SER A 61 -8.44 9.37 5.15
CA SER A 61 -7.86 8.32 5.98
C SER A 61 -6.34 8.25 5.88
N ILE A 62 -5.77 8.49 4.68
CA ILE A 62 -4.32 8.51 4.47
C ILE A 62 -3.70 9.68 5.22
N MET A 63 -4.27 10.88 5.12
CA MET A 63 -3.79 12.07 5.84
C MET A 63 -3.85 11.89 7.37
N LEU A 64 -4.91 11.25 7.87
CA LEU A 64 -5.00 10.85 9.28
C LEU A 64 -3.80 9.99 9.69
N TYR A 65 -3.50 8.93 8.93
CA TYR A 65 -2.41 8.02 9.26
C TYR A 65 -1.03 8.67 9.13
N GLU A 66 -0.84 9.61 8.20
CA GLU A 66 0.40 10.40 8.11
C GLU A 66 0.63 11.23 9.37
N ASN A 67 -0.39 11.92 9.86
CA ASN A 67 -0.26 12.71 11.08
C ASN A 67 0.03 11.84 12.31
N LEU A 68 -0.66 10.70 12.43
CA LEU A 68 -0.38 9.74 13.50
C LEU A 68 1.04 9.18 13.42
N SER A 69 1.53 8.89 12.21
CA SER A 69 2.91 8.44 11.98
C SER A 69 3.94 9.49 12.41
N LYS A 70 3.71 10.77 12.11
CA LYS A 70 4.58 11.89 12.53
C LYS A 70 4.59 12.04 14.05
N ILE A 71 3.43 12.02 14.69
CA ILE A 71 3.31 12.07 16.17
C ILE A 71 4.10 10.92 16.78
N ASP A 72 3.93 9.69 16.28
CA ASP A 72 4.67 8.54 16.78
C ASP A 72 6.19 8.66 16.56
N SER A 73 6.63 9.27 15.46
CA SER A 73 8.05 9.56 15.21
C SER A 73 8.64 10.51 16.25
N ILE A 74 7.92 11.59 16.57
CA ILE A 74 8.36 12.57 17.57
C ILE A 74 8.43 11.87 18.93
N ASN A 75 7.36 11.16 19.32
CA ASN A 75 7.27 10.42 20.57
C ASN A 75 8.41 9.42 20.75
N TYR A 76 8.74 8.68 19.68
CA TYR A 76 9.84 7.74 19.68
C TYR A 76 11.19 8.43 19.89
N THR A 77 11.40 9.57 19.25
CA THR A 77 12.65 10.34 19.33
C THR A 77 12.87 10.95 20.71
N VAL A 78 11.80 11.37 21.38
CA VAL A 78 11.89 12.04 22.68
C VAL A 78 11.66 11.12 23.89
N LYS A 79 11.45 9.81 23.69
CA LYS A 79 10.98 8.87 24.72
C LYS A 79 11.69 8.94 26.09
N ASP A 80 12.96 9.33 26.11
CA ASP A 80 13.80 9.40 27.32
C ASP A 80 13.99 10.84 27.84
N ARG A 81 13.24 11.81 27.31
CA ARG A 81 13.26 13.21 27.74
C ARG A 81 11.87 13.87 27.64
N LYS A 82 11.75 15.08 28.17
CA LYS A 82 10.57 15.91 27.95
C LYS A 82 10.62 16.55 26.57
N TYR A 83 9.45 16.87 26.01
CA TYR A 83 9.35 17.70 24.81
C TYR A 83 9.99 19.06 25.02
N THR A 84 10.51 19.63 23.94
CA THR A 84 10.65 21.09 23.84
C THR A 84 9.28 21.73 23.60
N LYS A 85 9.18 23.05 23.75
CA LYS A 85 7.92 23.77 23.49
C LYS A 85 7.46 23.63 22.04
N GLU A 86 8.42 23.56 21.12
CA GLU A 86 8.18 23.39 19.68
C GLU A 86 7.63 21.99 19.39
N GLU A 87 8.22 20.94 19.97
CA GLU A 87 7.74 19.56 19.81
C GLU A 87 6.36 19.36 20.43
N GLU A 88 6.12 19.93 21.61
CA GLU A 88 4.81 19.89 22.27
C GLU A 88 3.73 20.54 21.41
N ARG A 89 4.04 21.71 20.83
CA ARG A 89 3.16 22.39 19.89
C ARG A 89 2.92 21.57 18.63
N GLU A 90 3.97 21.03 18.01
CA GLU A 90 3.85 20.23 16.79
C GLU A 90 2.99 18.99 17.01
N VAL A 91 3.22 18.25 18.11
CA VAL A 91 2.39 17.09 18.47
C VAL A 91 0.93 17.50 18.71
N SER A 92 0.70 18.64 19.36
CA SER A 92 -0.66 19.17 19.57
C SER A 92 -1.34 19.53 18.25
N ASP A 93 -0.65 20.22 17.35
CA ASP A 93 -1.20 20.65 16.06
C ASP A 93 -1.52 19.43 15.18
N LEU A 94 -0.58 18.49 15.07
CA LEU A 94 -0.81 17.22 14.37
C LEU A 94 -1.95 16.40 14.99
N GLY A 95 -2.07 16.40 16.32
CA GLY A 95 -3.14 15.70 17.04
C GLY A 95 -4.52 16.30 16.80
N ASN A 96 -4.60 17.64 16.74
CA ASN A 96 -5.82 18.35 16.37
C ASN A 96 -6.22 18.03 14.92
N ASP A 97 -5.28 18.07 13.99
CA ASP A 97 -5.52 17.72 12.59
C ASP A 97 -5.95 16.25 12.44
N ALA A 98 -5.30 15.32 13.16
CA ALA A 98 -5.70 13.92 13.16
C ALA A 98 -7.14 13.73 13.68
N THR A 99 -7.52 14.47 14.73
CA THR A 99 -8.89 14.45 15.25
C THR A 99 -9.89 14.96 14.21
N LEU A 100 -9.55 16.06 13.53
CA LEU A 100 -10.36 16.63 12.45
C LEU A 100 -10.51 15.65 11.28
N PHE A 101 -9.41 15.04 10.82
CA PHE A 101 -9.43 14.07 9.73
C PHE A 101 -10.23 12.82 10.09
N LEU A 102 -10.15 12.33 11.33
CA LEU A 102 -10.98 11.22 11.80
C LEU A 102 -12.47 11.56 11.78
N ALA A 103 -12.84 12.77 12.22
CA ALA A 103 -14.22 13.23 12.19
C ALA A 103 -14.73 13.37 10.74
N MET A 104 -13.92 13.97 9.87
CA MET A 104 -14.24 14.13 8.45
C MET A 104 -14.37 12.79 7.73
N TYR A 105 -13.46 11.84 7.98
CA TYR A 105 -13.55 10.48 7.43
C TYR A 105 -14.89 9.82 7.80
N LYS A 106 -15.27 9.87 9.09
CA LYS A 106 -16.54 9.29 9.56
C LYS A 106 -17.75 9.94 8.91
N GLU A 107 -17.73 11.26 8.77
CA GLU A 107 -18.85 11.99 8.16
C GLU A 107 -18.96 11.70 6.66
N LEU A 108 -17.83 11.63 5.93
CA LEU A 108 -17.83 11.24 4.52
C LEU A 108 -18.36 9.81 4.32
N CYS A 109 -17.92 8.86 5.15
CA CYS A 109 -18.46 7.50 5.11
C CYS A 109 -19.97 7.48 5.34
N LYS A 110 -20.46 8.26 6.32
CA LYS A 110 -21.88 8.38 6.62
C LYS A 110 -22.66 8.98 5.43
N MET A 111 -22.20 10.10 4.88
CA MET A 111 -22.84 10.77 3.74
C MET A 111 -22.90 9.88 2.50
N ASN A 112 -21.84 9.10 2.24
CA ASN A 112 -21.84 8.17 1.11
C ASN A 112 -22.84 7.02 1.33
N LEU A 113 -22.93 6.48 2.54
CA LEU A 113 -23.94 5.47 2.89
C LEU A 113 -25.38 6.02 2.78
N GLU A 114 -25.62 7.26 3.19
CA GLU A 114 -26.93 7.93 3.04
C GLU A 114 -27.34 8.14 1.57
N LYS A 115 -26.37 8.20 0.66
CA LYS A 115 -26.58 8.27 -0.79
C LYS A 115 -26.70 6.90 -1.46
N ASP A 116 -26.79 5.82 -0.70
CA ASP A 116 -26.75 4.43 -1.19
C ASP A 116 -25.48 4.11 -1.99
N GLU A 117 -24.39 4.86 -1.78
CA GLU A 117 -23.10 4.52 -2.36
C GLU A 117 -22.49 3.31 -1.65
N ARG A 118 -21.71 2.53 -2.40
CA ARG A 118 -20.98 1.37 -1.86
C ARG A 118 -19.48 1.60 -1.96
N PRO A 119 -18.68 1.15 -0.97
CA PRO A 119 -17.23 1.15 -1.08
C PRO A 119 -16.78 0.47 -2.36
N ARG A 120 -15.88 1.13 -3.09
CA ARG A 120 -15.34 0.64 -4.37
C ARG A 120 -13.85 0.42 -4.22
N PHE A 121 -13.29 -0.31 -5.18
CA PHE A 121 -11.84 -0.50 -5.25
C PHE A 121 -11.14 0.84 -5.49
N VAL A 122 -10.35 1.29 -4.51
CA VAL A 122 -9.66 2.59 -4.50
C VAL A 122 -8.15 2.49 -4.71
N GLY A 123 -7.57 1.32 -4.48
CA GLY A 123 -6.13 1.11 -4.54
C GLY A 123 -5.72 -0.17 -3.84
N TYR A 124 -4.42 -0.33 -3.60
CA TYR A 124 -3.88 -1.51 -2.94
C TYR A 124 -3.18 -1.15 -1.64
N LYS A 125 -3.06 -2.11 -0.73
CA LYS A 125 -2.29 -2.00 0.50
C LYS A 125 -1.35 -3.19 0.64
N ALA A 126 -0.17 -2.93 1.19
CA ALA A 126 0.70 -3.98 1.71
C ALA A 126 1.18 -3.60 3.12
N LYS A 127 1.43 -4.60 3.94
CA LYS A 127 1.97 -4.46 5.30
C LYS A 127 3.36 -5.10 5.34
N ILE A 128 4.33 -4.37 5.86
CA ILE A 128 5.68 -4.86 6.13
C ILE A 128 5.85 -4.85 7.65
N ASP A 129 6.19 -5.98 8.23
CA ASP A 129 6.29 -6.11 9.70
C ASP A 129 7.49 -5.34 10.27
N LYS A 130 8.60 -5.35 9.54
CA LYS A 130 9.84 -4.66 9.91
C LYS A 130 10.53 -4.16 8.66
N ASP A 131 10.73 -2.85 8.58
CA ASP A 131 11.66 -2.23 7.63
C ASP A 131 13.11 -2.47 8.07
N GLU A 132 14.06 -1.92 7.31
CA GLU A 132 15.50 -2.02 7.59
C GLU A 132 15.89 -1.52 8.99
N ARG A 133 15.06 -0.68 9.60
CA ARG A 133 15.26 -0.12 10.94
C ARG A 133 14.43 -0.84 12.01
N GLY A 134 13.72 -1.91 11.66
CA GLY A 134 12.94 -2.75 12.56
C GLY A 134 11.52 -2.25 12.84
N PHE A 135 10.99 -1.31 12.06
CA PHE A 135 9.68 -0.70 12.29
C PHE A 135 8.62 -1.21 11.31
N PRO A 136 7.36 -1.39 11.74
CA PRO A 136 6.27 -1.71 10.83
C PRO A 136 6.01 -0.57 9.84
N VAL A 137 5.70 -0.94 8.59
CA VAL A 137 5.38 -0.01 7.51
C VAL A 137 4.11 -0.47 6.80
N ASP A 138 3.20 0.46 6.57
CA ASP A 138 2.05 0.28 5.69
C ASP A 138 2.30 1.01 4.38
N LEU A 139 2.11 0.32 3.26
CA LEU A 139 2.25 0.84 1.91
C LEU A 139 0.87 0.95 1.29
N TYR A 140 0.50 2.14 0.80
CA TYR A 140 -0.76 2.41 0.13
C TYR A 140 -0.47 2.78 -1.32
N PHE A 141 -0.94 1.98 -2.27
CA PHE A 141 -0.70 2.18 -3.69
C PHE A 141 -1.95 2.73 -4.37
N GLU A 142 -1.75 3.64 -5.32
CA GLU A 142 -2.81 4.05 -6.21
C GLU A 142 -3.33 2.88 -7.05
N LYS A 143 -4.58 3.00 -7.52
CA LYS A 143 -5.28 1.97 -8.30
C LYS A 143 -4.49 1.48 -9.51
N ASP A 144 -3.76 2.37 -10.17
CA ASP A 144 -2.96 2.07 -11.37
C ASP A 144 -1.50 1.70 -11.06
N LEU A 145 -1.13 1.64 -9.77
CA LEU A 145 0.23 1.40 -9.28
C LEU A 145 1.24 2.45 -9.78
N SER A 146 0.80 3.69 -10.02
CA SER A 146 1.67 4.80 -10.41
C SER A 146 2.43 5.41 -9.22
N ALA A 147 1.80 5.40 -8.04
CA ALA A 147 2.36 5.95 -6.81
C ALA A 147 2.11 5.04 -5.60
N VAL A 148 2.95 5.23 -4.58
CA VAL A 148 2.87 4.56 -3.28
C VAL A 148 3.15 5.57 -2.17
N GLN A 149 2.26 5.59 -1.19
CA GLN A 149 2.39 6.31 0.07
C GLN A 149 2.90 5.37 1.15
N VAL A 150 3.86 5.84 1.95
CA VAL A 150 4.56 5.05 2.97
C VAL A 150 4.21 5.59 4.34
N ILE A 151 3.52 4.79 5.15
CA ILE A 151 3.17 5.13 6.53
C ILE A 151 4.03 4.28 7.46
N LYS A 152 4.91 4.93 8.23
CA LYS A 152 5.82 4.25 9.14
C LYS A 152 5.30 4.30 10.57
N TRP A 153 5.22 3.16 11.23
CA TRP A 153 4.75 3.05 12.61
C TRP A 153 5.94 2.90 13.54
N TRP A 154 6.15 3.87 14.43
CA TRP A 154 7.28 3.88 15.38
C TRP A 154 6.98 3.15 16.70
N LYS A 155 5.75 2.63 16.81
CA LYS A 155 5.31 1.69 17.83
C LYS A 155 4.86 0.39 17.15
N LEU A 156 4.91 -0.71 17.90
CA LEU A 156 4.32 -1.97 17.46
C LEU A 156 2.82 -1.76 17.21
N ARG A 157 2.31 -2.29 16.10
CA ARG A 157 0.86 -2.35 15.85
C ARG A 157 0.20 -3.00 17.07
N ALA A 158 -0.77 -2.33 17.69
CA ALA A 158 -1.75 -3.05 18.50
C ALA A 158 -2.36 -4.11 17.58
N LYS A 159 -2.45 -5.36 18.04
CA LYS A 159 -3.07 -6.42 17.22
C LYS A 159 -4.50 -5.98 16.91
N GLU A 160 -4.77 -5.71 15.63
CA GLU A 160 -6.12 -5.59 15.06
C GLU A 160 -6.81 -6.96 15.10
#